data_AF-A0A174VJH6-F1
#
_entry.id   AF-A0A174VJH6-F1
#
_cell.length_a   1.000
_cell.length_b   1.000
_cell.length_c   1.000
_cell.angle_alpha   90.00
_cell.angle_beta   90.00
_cell.angle_gamma   90.00
#
_symmetry.space_group_name_H-M   'P 1'
#
loop_
_entity.id
_entity.type
_entity.pdbx_description
1 polymer ?
#
loop_
_entity_poly.entity_id
_entity_poly.type
_entity_poly.pdbx_seq_one_letter_code
_entity_poly.pdbx_strand_id
1 'polypeptide(L)'
;MDKTCDKIIPPAPEFIGLEKAKQIALEDAGLDEAAQKIVFTREELSRNQGKPCYILEFYTDKCAYSYKIDAVSGEIIGKKTEWFSRQESETVPDTSQNSDSKQRRGN
;
A
#
# COMPACT_ATOMS: atom_id res chain seq x y z
N MET A 1 -24.01 7.86 19.77
CA MET A 1 -25.01 7.04 19.08
C MET A 1 -24.27 6.43 17.91
N ASP A 2 -23.30 5.55 18.21
CA ASP A 2 -22.32 4.94 17.31
C ASP A 2 -21.41 4.12 18.26
N LYS A 3 -21.86 2.93 18.65
CA LYS A 3 -21.46 1.64 18.07
C LYS A 3 -19.94 1.44 18.05
N THR A 4 -19.46 0.88 19.16
CA THR A 4 -18.38 -0.12 19.26
C THR A 4 -17.19 0.05 18.32
N CYS A 5 -16.04 0.40 18.91
CA CYS A 5 -14.78 -0.30 18.70
C CYS A 5 -13.88 -0.07 19.91
N ASP A 6 -14.35 -0.49 21.09
CA ASP A 6 -13.46 -0.89 22.18
C ASP A 6 -12.83 -2.22 21.75
N LYS A 7 -11.91 -2.15 20.79
CA LYS A 7 -11.21 -3.32 20.29
C LYS A 7 -9.97 -3.46 21.14
N ILE A 8 -10.19 -4.08 22.31
CA ILE A 8 -9.25 -4.88 23.08
C ILE A 8 -7.98 -5.07 22.26
N ILE A 9 -6.95 -4.26 22.52
CA ILE A 9 -5.67 -4.33 21.82
C ILE A 9 -5.11 -5.72 22.19
N PRO A 10 -5.13 -6.72 21.30
CA PRO A 10 -4.45 -7.96 21.61
C PRO A 10 -2.96 -7.62 21.74
N PRO A 11 -2.21 -8.25 22.66
CA PRO A 11 -0.79 -8.00 22.84
C PRO A 11 -0.11 -8.09 21.49
N ALA A 12 0.59 -7.00 21.12
CA ALA A 12 1.17 -6.80 19.81
C ALA A 12 1.82 -8.10 19.31
N PRO A 13 1.40 -8.64 18.15
CA PRO A 13 2.19 -9.66 17.51
C PRO A 13 3.54 -9.02 17.13
N GLU A 14 4.59 -9.80 16.91
CA GLU A 14 5.95 -9.38 16.48
C GLU A 14 6.00 -8.60 15.14
N PHE A 15 4.89 -8.01 14.70
CA PHE A 15 4.65 -7.38 13.42
C PHE A 15 3.93 -6.06 13.60
N ILE A 16 4.07 -5.13 12.64
CA ILE A 16 3.38 -3.83 12.64
C ILE A 16 1.85 -3.95 12.77
N GLY A 17 1.28 -5.09 12.40
CA GLY A 17 -0.15 -5.36 12.46
C GLY A 17 -0.88 -4.89 11.19
N LEU A 18 -2.00 -5.54 10.90
CA LEU A 18 -2.85 -5.22 9.74
C LEU A 18 -3.32 -3.76 9.77
N GLU A 19 -3.67 -3.25 10.95
CA GLU A 19 -4.18 -1.90 11.14
C GLU A 19 -3.13 -0.83 10.81
N LYS A 20 -1.87 -1.02 11.25
CA LYS A 20 -0.79 -0.14 10.82
C LYS A 20 -0.45 -0.27 9.36
N ALA A 21 -0.47 -1.48 8.81
CA ALA A 21 -0.25 -1.66 7.38
C ALA A 21 -1.30 -0.87 6.57
N LYS A 22 -2.57 -0.90 6.98
CA LYS A 22 -3.63 -0.10 6.36
C LYS A 22 -3.34 1.39 6.44
N GLN A 23 -2.99 1.86 7.64
CA GLN A 23 -2.68 3.27 7.85
C GLN A 23 -1.55 3.74 6.92
N ILE A 24 -0.45 2.97 6.83
CA ILE A 24 0.68 3.27 5.95
C ILE A 24 0.25 3.28 4.48
N ALA A 25 -0.56 2.30 4.05
CA ALA A 25 -1.06 2.24 2.68
C ALA A 25 -1.95 3.44 2.32
N LEU A 26 -2.82 3.86 3.25
CA LEU A 26 -3.71 5.01 3.08
C LEU A 26 -2.94 6.33 3.10
N GLU A 27 -2.01 6.51 4.05
CA GLU A 27 -1.16 7.70 4.14
C GLU A 27 -0.24 7.84 2.92
N ASP A 28 0.36 6.75 2.44
CA ASP A 28 1.19 6.75 1.22
C ASP A 28 0.35 7.01 -0.04
N ALA A 29 -0.85 6.44 -0.11
CA ALA A 29 -1.79 6.71 -1.20
C ALA A 29 -2.39 8.12 -1.14
N GLY A 30 -2.26 8.83 0.00
CA GLY A 30 -2.93 10.10 0.26
C GLY A 30 -4.45 9.99 0.27
N LEU A 31 -4.97 8.84 0.74
CA LEU A 31 -6.40 8.56 0.74
C LEU A 31 -6.94 8.58 2.16
N ASP A 32 -8.00 9.36 2.36
CA ASP A 32 -8.72 9.45 3.61
C ASP A 32 -10.03 8.66 3.54
N GLU A 33 -10.21 7.67 4.41
CA GLU A 33 -11.46 6.90 4.55
C GLU A 33 -12.67 7.81 4.86
N ALA A 34 -12.41 8.99 5.45
CA ALA A 34 -13.43 10.00 5.71
C ALA A 34 -13.74 10.91 4.50
N ALA A 35 -12.77 11.11 3.60
CA ALA A 35 -12.93 12.00 2.45
C ALA A 35 -13.49 11.25 1.22
N GLN A 36 -13.20 9.96 1.10
CA GLN A 36 -13.62 9.13 -0.03
C GLN A 36 -13.99 7.71 0.40
N LYS A 37 -14.81 7.06 -0.40
CA LYS A 37 -15.20 5.67 -0.18
C LYS A 37 -14.07 4.73 -0.58
N ILE A 38 -13.38 4.20 0.42
CA ILE A 38 -12.33 3.20 0.26
C ILE A 38 -12.91 1.84 0.64
N VAL A 39 -12.80 0.87 -0.26
CA VAL A 39 -13.30 -0.49 -0.03
C VAL A 39 -12.13 -1.45 -0.09
N PHE A 40 -11.72 -1.95 1.08
CA PHE A 40 -10.73 -3.01 1.17
C PHE A 40 -11.34 -4.32 0.66
N THR A 41 -10.74 -4.88 -0.38
CA THR A 41 -11.11 -6.18 -0.95
C THR A 41 -10.23 -7.30 -0.44
N ARG A 42 -8.99 -6.98 -0.03
CA ARG A 42 -8.04 -7.96 0.46
C ARG A 42 -7.20 -7.43 1.59
N GLU A 43 -7.07 -8.25 2.60
CA GLU A 43 -6.37 -7.93 3.85
C GLU A 43 -5.73 -9.20 4.38
N GLU A 44 -4.58 -9.56 3.83
CA GLU A 44 -3.96 -10.86 4.08
C GLU A 44 -2.55 -10.70 4.67
N LEU A 45 -2.26 -11.44 5.74
CA LEU A 45 -0.90 -11.60 6.24
C LEU A 45 -0.32 -12.90 5.71
N SER A 46 0.63 -12.79 4.79
CA SER A 46 1.43 -13.92 4.35
C SER A 46 2.54 -14.17 5.35
N ARG A 47 2.50 -15.28 6.08
CA ARG A 47 3.63 -15.77 6.90
C ARG A 47 4.33 -16.90 6.14
N ASN A 48 4.97 -16.59 5.01
CA ASN A 48 5.88 -17.57 4.41
C ASN A 48 7.11 -17.70 5.31
N GLN A 49 7.66 -18.92 5.46
CA GLN A 49 8.73 -19.32 6.40
C GLN A 49 10.03 -18.47 6.40
N GLY A 50 10.11 -17.37 5.66
CA GLY A 50 11.22 -16.41 5.68
C GLY A 50 10.83 -15.01 6.18
N LYS A 51 9.81 -14.37 5.59
CA LYS A 51 9.42 -13.00 5.94
C LYS A 51 7.90 -12.85 5.90
N PRO A 52 7.28 -12.38 6.99
CA PRO A 52 5.87 -12.08 7.00
C PRO A 52 5.61 -10.77 6.25
N CYS A 53 4.61 -10.75 5.38
CA CYS A 53 4.23 -9.57 4.59
C CYS A 53 2.71 -9.38 4.62
N TYR A 54 2.26 -8.14 4.81
CA TYR A 54 0.87 -7.74 4.66
C TYR A 54 0.57 -7.37 3.22
N ILE A 55 -0.55 -7.89 2.71
CA ILE A 55 -1.09 -7.61 1.39
C ILE A 55 -2.43 -6.93 1.59
N LEU A 56 -2.51 -5.69 1.15
CA LEU A 56 -3.70 -4.85 1.24
C LEU A 56 -4.13 -4.49 -0.16
N GLU A 57 -5.31 -4.92 -0.56
CA GLU A 57 -5.92 -4.48 -1.80
C GLU A 57 -7.21 -3.76 -1.46
N PHE A 58 -7.35 -2.56 -2.01
CA PHE A 58 -8.54 -1.76 -1.85
C PHE A 58 -8.81 -1.00 -3.12
N TYR A 59 -10.07 -0.68 -3.36
CA TYR A 59 -10.45 0.16 -4.48
C TYR A 59 -11.30 1.33 -4.03
N THR A 60 -11.33 2.30 -4.92
CA THR A 60 -12.07 3.55 -4.84
C THR A 60 -13.04 3.57 -6.02
N ASP A 61 -13.80 4.65 -6.14
CA ASP A 61 -14.81 4.78 -7.20
C ASP A 61 -14.21 4.62 -8.63
N LYS A 62 -12.91 4.89 -8.82
CA LYS A 62 -12.26 4.90 -10.15
C LYS A 62 -10.93 4.14 -10.24
N CYS A 63 -10.31 3.78 -9.12
CA CYS A 63 -9.01 3.11 -9.11
C CYS A 63 -8.94 2.01 -8.06
N ALA A 64 -8.24 0.93 -8.36
CA ALA A 64 -7.79 -0.05 -7.39
C ALA A 64 -6.34 0.23 -6.99
N TYR A 65 -6.03 -0.13 -5.76
CA TYR A 65 -4.73 0.02 -5.14
C TYR A 65 -4.36 -1.31 -4.49
N SER A 66 -3.11 -1.71 -4.66
CA SER A 66 -2.54 -2.93 -4.11
C SER A 66 -1.24 -2.58 -3.42
N TYR A 67 -1.18 -2.80 -2.13
CA TYR A 67 -0.05 -2.50 -1.26
C TYR A 67 0.49 -3.77 -0.65
N LYS A 68 1.82 -3.90 -0.67
CA LYS A 68 2.59 -4.96 -0.04
C LYS A 68 3.53 -4.33 0.96
N ILE A 69 3.35 -4.66 2.22
CA ILE A 69 4.07 -4.05 3.33
C ILE A 69 4.76 -5.16 4.11
N ASP A 70 6.04 -4.99 4.42
CA ASP A 70 6.79 -5.91 5.27
C ASP A 70 6.17 -5.91 6.66
N ALA A 71 5.76 -7.08 7.16
CA ALA A 71 5.08 -7.16 8.44
C ALA A 71 6.03 -6.88 9.61
N VAL A 72 7.34 -7.04 9.43
CA VAL A 72 8.35 -6.86 10.48
C VAL A 72 8.77 -5.39 10.58
N SER A 73 9.15 -4.80 9.44
CA SER A 73 9.66 -3.42 9.38
C SER A 73 8.57 -2.38 9.13
N GLY A 74 7.46 -2.77 8.50
CA GLY A 74 6.45 -1.84 8.00
C GLY A 74 6.84 -1.11 6.71
N GLU A 75 7.86 -1.60 6.02
CA GLU A 75 8.34 -1.01 4.77
C GLU A 75 7.43 -1.41 3.61
N ILE A 76 7.07 -0.45 2.75
CA ILE A 76 6.27 -0.73 1.56
C ILE A 76 7.17 -1.40 0.53
N ILE A 77 7.09 -2.73 0.45
CA ILE A 77 7.84 -3.57 -0.51
C ILE A 77 7.31 -3.37 -1.93
N GLY A 78 6.03 -3.03 -2.08
CA GLY A 78 5.46 -2.73 -3.38
C GLY A 78 4.10 -2.06 -3.28
N LYS A 79 3.84 -1.13 -4.19
CA LYS A 79 2.52 -0.53 -4.39
C LYS A 79 2.17 -0.55 -5.86
N LYS A 80 0.90 -0.78 -6.17
CA LYS A 80 0.37 -0.77 -7.52
C LYS A 80 -0.96 -0.04 -7.52
N THR A 81 -1.11 0.90 -8.44
CA THR A 81 -2.36 1.64 -8.64
C THR A 81 -2.87 1.31 -10.03
N GLU A 82 -4.05 0.71 -10.11
CA GLU A 82 -4.74 0.36 -11.34
C GLU A 82 -5.93 1.31 -11.53
N TRP A 83 -5.83 2.20 -12.50
CA TRP A 83 -6.89 3.13 -12.84
C TRP A 83 -7.88 2.47 -13.83
N PHE A 84 -9.15 2.36 -13.46
CA PHE A 84 -10.18 1.69 -14.26
C PHE A 84 -10.82 2.58 -15.34
N SER A 85 -10.19 3.68 -15.78
CA SER A 85 -10.69 4.41 -16.96
C SER A 85 -10.62 3.51 -18.18
N ARG A 86 -11.82 3.10 -18.58
CA ARG A 86 -12.13 2.42 -19.82
C ARG A 86 -11.63 3.24 -21.01
N GLN A 87 -10.59 2.70 -21.65
CA GLN A 87 -10.04 3.01 -22.97
C GLN A 87 -9.21 4.30 -23.14
N GLU A 88 -7.99 4.03 -23.61
CA GLU A 88 -7.07 4.84 -24.41
C GLU A 88 -5.92 5.59 -23.71
N SER A 89 -4.73 5.29 -24.23
CA SER A 89 -3.44 5.97 -24.13
C SER A 89 -2.72 5.95 -22.77
N GLU A 90 -1.83 4.98 -22.65
CA GLU A 90 -0.40 5.24 -22.45
C GLU A 90 -0.09 6.57 -21.74
N THR A 91 0.02 6.54 -20.42
CA THR A 91 1.06 7.35 -19.78
C THR A 91 1.60 6.55 -18.61
N VAL A 92 2.62 5.80 -18.96
CA VAL A 92 3.72 5.37 -18.10
C VAL A 92 3.83 6.26 -16.84
N PRO A 93 3.59 5.76 -15.62
CA PRO A 93 4.21 6.39 -14.47
C PRO A 93 5.71 6.10 -14.59
N ASP A 94 6.44 7.15 -14.92
CA ASP A 94 7.87 7.31 -14.77
C ASP A 94 8.36 6.59 -13.51
N THR A 95 8.87 5.37 -13.65
CA THR A 95 9.82 4.81 -12.68
C THR A 95 11.14 5.53 -12.95
N SER A 96 11.23 6.81 -12.55
CA SER A 96 12.52 7.45 -12.26
C SER A 96 13.14 6.75 -11.07
N GLN A 97 13.74 5.60 -11.32
CA GLN A 97 14.90 5.11 -10.58
C GLN A 97 16.07 5.07 -11.56
N ASN A 98 16.48 6.24 -12.05
CA ASN A 98 17.85 6.44 -12.48
C ASN A 98 18.57 7.30 -11.45
N SER A 99 18.84 6.68 -10.30
CA SER A 99 19.89 7.10 -9.40
C SER A 99 21.12 6.25 -9.72
N ASP A 100 21.97 6.64 -10.66
CA ASP A 100 23.43 6.58 -10.49
C ASP A 100 24.21 7.26 -11.65
N SER A 101 24.70 8.45 -11.35
CA SER A 101 26.13 8.83 -11.43
C SER A 101 26.93 8.78 -12.75
N LYS A 102 27.46 9.98 -13.05
CA LYS A 102 28.79 10.32 -13.64
C LYS A 102 28.96 10.43 -15.16
N GLN A 103 28.94 11.70 -15.58
CA GLN A 103 29.92 12.40 -16.41
C GLN A 103 31.13 11.58 -16.92
N ARG A 104 31.47 11.72 -18.21
CA ARG A 104 32.66 12.45 -18.72
C ARG A 104 32.83 12.33 -20.24
N ARG A 105 32.97 13.51 -20.89
CA ARG A 105 33.84 13.91 -22.03
C ARG A 105 34.10 12.83 -23.10
N GLY A 106 33.70 13.00 -24.36
CA GLY A 106 34.09 14.10 -25.24
C GLY A 106 35.39 13.71 -25.97
N ASN A 107 35.30 13.43 -27.27
CA ASN A 107 36.40 13.59 -28.22
C ASN A 107 35.89 13.58 -29.66
#